data_AF-C9SMJ8-F1
#
_entry.id   AF-C9SMJ8-F1
#
_cell.length_a   1.000
_cell.length_b   1.000
_cell.length_c   1.000
_cell.angle_alpha   90.00
_cell.angle_beta   90.00
_cell.angle_gamma   90.00
#
_symmetry.space_group_name_H-M   'P 1'
#
loop_
_entity.id
_entity.type
_entity.pdbx_description
1 polymer ?
#
loop_
_entity_poly.entity_id
_entity_poly.type
_entity_poly.pdbx_seq_one_letter_code
_entity_poly.pdbx_strand_id
1 'polypeptide(L)'
;MAQGLVNVNVEFRLVVFRPFKGEVMLGRIRIRTDFFDDIFVPFEDLPEGAEFNHRDQIWIWNCDEETQLFYDIHEMVRFQVIDEEWHDQAPLGPSQSEEEVLPTPYKIKGSMAMDGLGVCLWWDGEGNEEQEQAV
;
A
#
# COMPACT_ATOMS: atom_id res chain seq x y z
N MET A 1 24.35 40.62 -18.53
CA MET A 1 24.06 40.64 -17.07
C MET A 1 24.38 39.26 -16.54
N ALA A 2 25.41 39.10 -15.71
CA ALA A 2 25.71 37.82 -15.07
C ALA A 2 24.78 37.67 -13.86
N GLN A 3 23.96 36.63 -13.83
CA GLN A 3 23.09 36.35 -12.69
C GLN A 3 23.99 35.92 -11.51
N GLY A 4 24.06 36.71 -10.44
CA GLY A 4 24.95 36.52 -9.29
C GLY A 4 24.60 35.35 -8.38
N LEU A 5 24.32 34.19 -8.96
CA LEU A 5 24.00 32.95 -8.24
C LEU A 5 25.29 32.21 -7.85
N VAL A 6 25.30 31.64 -6.66
CA VAL A 6 26.40 30.80 -6.17
C VAL A 6 25.94 29.35 -6.20
N ASN A 7 26.63 28.54 -7.01
CA ASN A 7 26.39 27.10 -7.13
C ASN A 7 27.50 26.35 -6.39
N VAL A 8 27.13 25.44 -5.49
CA VAL A 8 28.08 24.63 -4.72
C VAL A 8 27.68 23.16 -4.83
N ASN A 9 28.65 22.29 -5.09
CA ASN A 9 28.43 20.84 -5.06
C ASN A 9 28.36 20.37 -3.62
N VAL A 10 27.32 19.60 -3.28
CA VAL A 10 27.08 19.07 -1.95
C VAL A 10 26.93 17.56 -2.03
N GLU A 11 27.56 16.86 -1.08
CA GLU A 11 27.35 15.44 -0.83
C GLU A 11 26.56 15.31 0.47
N PHE A 12 25.46 14.56 0.45
CA PHE A 12 24.59 14.36 1.59
C PHE A 12 23.91 12.99 1.54
N ARG A 13 23.30 12.59 2.66
CA ARG A 13 22.50 11.37 2.76
C ARG A 13 21.04 11.73 2.95
N LEU A 14 20.16 11.03 2.24
CA LEU A 14 18.72 11.18 2.34
C LEU A 14 18.10 9.86 2.81
N VAL A 15 17.13 9.93 3.73
CA VAL A 15 16.28 8.78 4.06
C VAL A 15 15.20 8.69 3.01
N VAL A 16 15.09 7.54 2.35
CA VAL A 16 14.13 7.30 1.27
C VAL A 16 13.22 6.16 1.69
N PHE A 17 11.91 6.37 1.55
CA PHE A 17 10.95 5.28 1.65
C PHE A 17 11.05 4.42 0.39
N ARG A 18 11.57 3.21 0.55
CA ARG A 18 11.68 2.23 -0.52
C ARG A 18 11.60 0.82 0.09
N PRO A 19 10.39 0.30 0.31
CA PRO A 19 10.24 -1.03 0.87
C PRO A 19 10.78 -2.09 -0.09
N PHE A 20 11.14 -3.25 0.45
CA PHE A 20 11.75 -4.33 -0.32
C PHE A 20 10.82 -5.52 -0.50
N LYS A 21 11.04 -6.30 -1.56
CA LYS A 21 10.29 -7.53 -1.80
C LYS A 21 10.45 -8.50 -0.62
N GLY A 22 9.32 -8.93 -0.06
CA GLY A 22 9.24 -9.79 1.11
C GLY A 22 9.04 -9.05 2.43
N GLU A 23 9.16 -7.72 2.46
CA GLU A 23 8.89 -6.91 3.64
C GLU A 23 7.40 -6.95 4.01
N VAL A 24 7.10 -7.18 5.29
CA VAL A 24 5.73 -7.12 5.80
C VAL A 24 5.48 -5.73 6.37
N MET A 25 4.43 -5.09 5.90
CA MET A 25 4.05 -3.74 6.27
C MET A 25 2.62 -3.69 6.80
N LEU A 26 2.36 -2.63 7.57
CA LEU A 26 1.02 -2.30 8.06
C LEU A 26 0.44 -1.16 7.25
N GLY A 27 -0.86 -1.28 6.94
CA GLY A 27 -1.62 -0.23 6.30
C GLY A 27 -3.09 -0.29 6.70
N ARG A 28 -3.88 0.69 6.28
CA ARG A 28 -5.33 0.71 6.51
C ARG A 28 -6.08 0.30 5.25
N ILE A 29 -7.24 -0.36 5.36
CA ILE A 29 -8.09 -0.72 4.21
C ILE A 29 -8.35 0.48 3.28
N ARG A 30 -8.31 0.23 1.96
CA ARG A 30 -7.73 1.12 0.93
C ARG A 30 -6.24 1.33 1.21
N ILE A 31 -5.49 0.26 1.00
CA ILE A 31 -4.13 0.04 1.50
C ILE A 31 -3.30 1.32 1.37
N ARG A 32 -3.12 1.97 2.50
CA ARG A 32 -2.34 3.19 2.62
C ARG A 32 -1.65 3.23 3.97
N THR A 33 -0.53 3.90 3.97
CA THR A 33 0.19 4.33 5.17
C THR A 33 -0.14 5.80 5.45
N ASP A 34 0.48 6.39 6.47
CA ASP A 34 0.28 7.81 6.81
C ASP A 34 0.82 8.77 5.73
N PHE A 35 1.78 8.33 4.92
CA PHE A 35 2.50 9.19 3.97
C PHE A 35 2.51 8.66 2.52
N PHE A 36 2.04 7.44 2.27
CA PHE A 36 2.02 6.80 0.95
C PHE A 36 0.76 5.95 0.77
N ASP A 37 0.06 6.13 -0.36
CA ASP A 37 -1.27 5.56 -0.63
C ASP A 37 -1.39 4.76 -1.94
N ASP A 38 -0.38 4.80 -2.81
CA ASP A 38 -0.33 4.02 -4.06
C ASP A 38 0.10 2.56 -3.82
N ILE A 39 -0.63 1.84 -2.97
CA ILE A 39 -0.41 0.42 -2.65
C ILE A 39 -1.60 -0.41 -3.13
N PHE A 40 -1.34 -1.47 -3.89
CA PHE A 40 -2.37 -2.33 -4.45
C PHE A 40 -2.11 -3.80 -4.15
N VAL A 41 -3.16 -4.53 -3.71
CA VAL A 41 -3.14 -5.99 -3.58
C VAL A 41 -4.11 -6.56 -4.62
N PRO A 42 -3.62 -7.29 -5.63
CA PRO A 42 -4.46 -7.98 -6.59
C PRO A 42 -5.34 -9.04 -5.91
N PHE A 43 -6.48 -9.35 -6.54
CA PHE A 43 -7.34 -10.45 -6.08
C PHE A 43 -6.61 -11.80 -6.05
N GLU A 44 -5.75 -12.05 -7.02
CA GLU A 44 -4.95 -13.28 -7.13
C GLU A 44 -3.99 -13.47 -5.94
N ASP A 45 -3.67 -12.37 -5.26
CA ASP A 45 -2.78 -12.31 -4.10
C ASP A 45 -3.55 -12.22 -2.76
N LEU A 46 -4.86 -12.48 -2.77
CA LEU A 46 -5.65 -12.70 -1.57
C LEU A 46 -5.65 -14.20 -1.19
N PRO A 47 -6.00 -14.53 0.07
CA PRO A 47 -6.15 -15.92 0.49
C PRO A 47 -7.16 -16.71 -0.36
N GLU A 48 -6.96 -18.02 -0.43
CA GLU A 48 -7.91 -18.93 -1.10
C GLU A 48 -9.30 -18.85 -0.45
N GLY A 49 -10.36 -18.84 -1.26
CA GLY A 49 -11.73 -18.65 -0.78
C GLY A 49 -12.15 -17.19 -0.58
N ALA A 50 -11.29 -16.22 -0.92
CA ALA A 50 -11.68 -14.82 -0.98
C ALA A 50 -12.71 -14.55 -2.09
N GLU A 51 -13.75 -13.78 -1.76
CA GLU A 51 -14.83 -13.38 -2.67
C GLU A 51 -15.13 -11.89 -2.51
N PHE A 52 -15.48 -11.23 -3.61
CA PHE A 52 -15.92 -9.84 -3.59
C PHE A 52 -17.45 -9.75 -3.49
N ASN A 53 -17.94 -9.18 -2.40
CA ASN A 53 -19.36 -8.89 -2.26
C ASN A 53 -19.69 -7.57 -2.99
N HIS A 54 -20.34 -7.69 -4.16
CA HIS A 54 -20.74 -6.55 -4.98
C HIS A 54 -21.77 -5.62 -4.32
N ARG A 55 -22.57 -6.10 -3.35
CA ARG A 55 -23.59 -5.28 -2.68
C ARG A 55 -22.94 -4.27 -1.74
N ASP A 56 -22.00 -4.74 -0.94
CA ASP A 56 -21.37 -3.96 0.12
C ASP A 56 -20.00 -3.39 -0.32
N GLN A 57 -19.51 -3.80 -1.50
CA GLN A 57 -18.21 -3.41 -2.07
C GLN A 57 -17.03 -3.75 -1.15
N ILE A 58 -17.10 -4.90 -0.48
CA ILE A 58 -16.09 -5.42 0.44
C ILE A 58 -15.58 -6.79 -0.01
N TRP A 59 -14.35 -7.09 0.37
CA TRP A 59 -13.78 -8.42 0.24
C TRP A 59 -14.15 -9.24 1.47
N ILE A 60 -14.46 -10.52 1.25
CA ILE A 60 -14.78 -11.50 2.29
C ILE A 60 -13.85 -12.68 2.09
N TRP A 61 -13.21 -13.14 3.15
CA TRP A 61 -12.43 -14.37 3.14
C TRP A 61 -13.22 -15.48 3.84
N ASN A 62 -13.61 -16.50 3.07
CA ASN A 62 -14.26 -17.69 3.60
C ASN A 62 -13.17 -18.69 4.02
N CYS A 63 -12.70 -18.57 5.27
CA CYS A 63 -11.64 -19.43 5.80
C CYS A 63 -12.11 -20.90 5.90
N ASP A 64 -13.35 -21.10 6.37
CA ASP A 64 -14.01 -22.41 6.51
C ASP A 64 -15.50 -22.30 6.15
N GLU A 65 -16.23 -23.41 6.09
CA GLU A 65 -17.68 -23.44 5.80
C GLU A 65 -18.52 -22.61 6.81
N GLU A 66 -18.01 -22.39 8.02
CA GLU A 66 -18.70 -21.67 9.09
C GLU A 66 -18.07 -20.29 9.43
N THR A 67 -16.87 -20.01 8.93
CA THR A 67 -16.10 -18.81 9.33
C THR A 67 -15.86 -17.88 8.15
N GLN A 68 -16.53 -16.73 8.18
CA GLN A 68 -16.35 -15.65 7.21
C GLN A 68 -15.66 -14.46 7.88
N LEU A 69 -14.56 -14.01 7.29
CA LEU A 69 -13.78 -12.86 7.74
C LEU A 69 -13.93 -11.71 6.76
N PHE A 70 -14.17 -10.51 7.27
CA PHE A 70 -14.49 -9.34 6.45
C PHE A 70 -13.33 -8.35 6.42
N TYR A 71 -13.01 -7.83 5.23
CA TYR A 71 -12.06 -6.73 5.06
C TYR A 71 -12.79 -5.38 5.25
N ASP A 72 -13.11 -5.06 6.50
CA ASP A 72 -13.89 -3.85 6.81
C ASP A 72 -13.11 -2.56 6.56
N ILE A 73 -13.82 -1.56 6.05
CA ILE A 73 -13.26 -0.23 5.86
C ILE A 73 -12.80 0.29 7.21
N HIS A 74 -11.61 0.88 7.25
CA HIS A 74 -10.93 1.44 8.43
C HIS A 74 -10.07 0.48 9.24
N GLU A 75 -10.11 -0.82 8.95
CA GLU A 75 -9.29 -1.81 9.64
C GLU A 75 -7.81 -1.75 9.25
N MET A 76 -6.96 -2.15 10.18
CA MET A 76 -5.52 -2.30 9.96
C MET A 76 -5.21 -3.66 9.35
N VAL A 77 -4.45 -3.66 8.26
CA VAL A 77 -4.03 -4.86 7.53
C VAL A 77 -2.52 -5.01 7.49
N ARG A 78 -2.06 -6.26 7.58
CA ARG A 78 -0.72 -6.70 7.25
C ARG A 78 -0.68 -7.16 5.80
N PHE A 79 0.23 -6.62 5.02
CA PHE A 79 0.49 -7.10 3.67
C PHE A 79 1.99 -7.26 3.47
N GLN A 80 2.37 -8.21 2.64
CA GLN A 80 3.75 -8.41 2.23
C GLN A 80 3.98 -7.74 0.88
N VAL A 81 5.05 -6.96 0.75
CA VAL A 81 5.44 -6.35 -0.53
C VAL A 81 5.96 -7.44 -1.47
N ILE A 82 5.36 -7.54 -2.66
CA ILE A 82 5.75 -8.54 -3.67
C ILE A 82 6.49 -7.93 -4.85
N ASP A 83 6.19 -6.67 -5.18
CA ASP A 83 6.75 -5.98 -6.34
C ASP A 83 6.66 -4.45 -6.19
N GLU A 84 7.52 -3.74 -6.91
CA GLU A 84 7.53 -2.27 -6.99
C GLU A 84 7.58 -1.80 -8.45
N GLU A 85 6.77 -0.80 -8.80
CA GLU A 85 6.72 -0.22 -10.14
C GLU A 85 7.08 1.26 -10.11
N TRP A 86 7.96 1.66 -11.02
CA TRP A 86 8.37 3.06 -11.21
C TRP A 86 7.96 3.53 -12.59
N HIS A 87 7.29 4.68 -12.64
CA HIS A 87 6.80 5.26 -13.88
C HIS A 87 7.45 6.62 -14.11
N ASP A 88 8.13 6.77 -15.25
CA ASP A 88 8.74 8.03 -15.63
C ASP A 88 7.66 9.10 -15.84
N GLN A 89 7.87 10.25 -15.20
CA GLN A 89 6.99 11.42 -15.28
C GLN A 89 7.60 12.52 -16.15
N ALA A 90 8.59 12.19 -16.98
CA ALA A 90 9.13 13.11 -17.95
C ALA A 90 7.98 13.69 -18.81
N PRO A 91 7.93 15.02 -18.98
CA PRO A 91 6.87 15.64 -19.77
C PRO A 91 6.91 15.07 -21.18
N LEU A 92 5.79 14.48 -21.59
CA LEU A 92 5.59 14.05 -22.96
C LEU A 92 5.70 15.27 -23.87
N GLY A 93 6.45 15.14 -24.97
CA GLY A 93 6.76 16.25 -25.87
C GLY A 93 5.51 16.94 -26.42
N PRO A 94 5.66 18.07 -27.13
CA PRO A 94 4.56 18.96 -27.54
C PRO A 94 3.49 18.35 -28.48
N SER A 95 3.58 17.05 -28.81
CA SER A 95 2.74 16.33 -29.76
C SER A 95 1.66 15.43 -29.13
N GLN A 96 1.60 15.27 -27.81
CA GLN A 96 0.56 14.49 -27.14
C GLN A 96 -0.46 15.41 -26.46
N SER A 97 -1.75 15.10 -26.64
CA SER A 97 -2.86 15.79 -26.02
C SER A 97 -2.77 15.70 -24.49
N GLU A 98 -3.10 16.78 -23.79
CA GLU A 98 -3.14 16.92 -22.32
C GLU A 98 -4.07 15.90 -21.60
N GLU A 99 -4.67 14.95 -22.32
CA GLU A 99 -5.68 14.01 -21.86
C GLU A 99 -5.14 12.61 -21.50
N GLU A 100 -3.84 12.32 -21.71
CA GLU A 100 -3.25 11.05 -21.24
C GLU A 100 -2.97 11.12 -19.74
N VAL A 101 -3.79 10.43 -18.94
CA VAL A 101 -3.57 10.27 -17.50
C VAL A 101 -2.31 9.45 -17.29
N LEU A 102 -1.23 10.12 -16.89
CA LEU A 102 0.02 9.45 -16.52
C LEU A 102 -0.19 8.58 -15.28
N PRO A 103 0.36 7.36 -15.25
CA PRO A 103 0.35 6.53 -14.04
C PRO A 103 1.14 7.22 -12.92
N THR A 104 0.78 6.94 -11.67
CA THR A 104 1.49 7.47 -10.50
C THR A 104 2.97 7.07 -10.53
N PRO A 105 3.90 7.94 -10.08
CA PRO A 105 5.34 7.75 -10.28
C PRO A 105 5.92 6.52 -9.58
N TYR A 106 5.31 6.11 -8.47
CA TYR A 106 5.75 4.96 -7.69
C TYR A 106 4.53 4.20 -7.19
N LYS A 107 4.51 2.88 -7.44
CA LYS A 107 3.45 1.98 -6.99
C LYS A 107 4.04 0.77 -6.31
N ILE A 108 3.36 0.32 -5.27
CA ILE A 108 3.74 -0.90 -4.54
C ILE A 108 2.65 -1.93 -4.77
N LYS A 109 3.06 -3.16 -5.12
CA LYS A 109 2.18 -4.32 -5.12
C LYS A 109 2.42 -5.14 -3.86
N GLY A 110 1.34 -5.48 -3.18
CA GLY A 110 1.34 -6.34 -2.01
C GLY A 110 0.63 -7.66 -2.23
N SER A 111 0.80 -8.57 -1.27
CA SER A 111 0.03 -9.80 -1.12
C SER A 111 -0.45 -9.96 0.32
N MET A 112 -1.60 -10.61 0.49
CA MET A 112 -2.16 -11.01 1.78
C MET A 112 -2.46 -12.52 1.82
N ALA A 113 -1.92 -13.30 0.89
CA ALA A 113 -2.27 -14.72 0.74
C ALA A 113 -1.69 -15.67 1.80
N MET A 114 -0.68 -15.24 2.56
CA MET A 114 -0.03 -16.08 3.58
C MET A 114 -0.69 -15.92 4.95
N ASP A 115 -0.64 -16.99 5.75
CA ASP A 115 -1.09 -16.97 7.14
C ASP A 115 -0.37 -15.87 7.95
N GLY A 116 -1.12 -15.16 8.79
CA GLY A 116 -0.63 -14.00 9.54
C GLY A 116 -0.70 -12.67 8.78
N LEU A 117 -1.09 -12.67 7.50
CA LEU A 117 -1.40 -11.48 6.71
C LEU A 117 -2.91 -11.22 6.62
N GLY A 118 -3.31 -10.06 6.11
CA GLY A 118 -4.71 -9.63 6.13
C GLY A 118 -5.02 -8.77 7.36
N VAL A 119 -6.28 -8.74 7.81
CA VAL A 119 -6.68 -7.85 8.91
C VAL A 119 -6.02 -8.30 10.21
N CYS A 120 -5.41 -7.35 10.94
CA CYS A 120 -4.65 -7.65 12.16
C CYS A 120 -5.51 -8.33 13.22
N LEU A 121 -6.78 -7.93 13.33
CA LEU A 121 -7.76 -8.49 14.28
C LEU A 121 -8.00 -10.00 14.12
N TRP A 122 -7.71 -10.58 12.96
CA TRP A 122 -7.87 -12.03 12.75
C TRP A 122 -6.79 -12.85 13.49
N TRP A 123 -5.64 -12.23 13.73
CA TRP A 123 -4.44 -12.89 14.24
C TRP A 123 -4.09 -12.44 15.65
N ASP A 124 -4.33 -11.16 15.92
CA ASP A 124 -4.10 -10.56 17.22
C ASP A 124 -5.38 -10.76 18.03
N GLY A 125 -5.48 -11.90 18.72
CA GLY A 125 -6.63 -12.19 19.59
C GLY A 125 -6.92 -11.01 20.54
N GLU A 126 -8.20 -10.73 20.80
CA GLU A 126 -8.71 -9.62 21.61
C GLU A 126 -7.76 -9.24 22.77
N GLY A 127 -6.89 -8.25 22.57
CA GLY A 127 -5.80 -8.07 23.54
C GLY A 127 -4.77 -6.98 23.26
N ASN A 128 -5.09 -5.94 22.50
CA ASN A 128 -4.19 -4.77 22.43
C ASN A 128 -4.92 -3.43 22.30
N GLU A 129 -5.87 -3.16 23.19
CA GLU A 129 -6.41 -1.81 23.42
C GLU A 129 -5.58 -0.97 24.43
N GLU A 130 -4.42 -1.43 24.90
CA GLU A 130 -3.63 -0.67 25.88
C GLU A 130 -2.26 -0.26 25.34
N GLN A 131 -2.19 0.94 24.74
CA GLN A 131 -1.20 1.99 25.06
C GLN A 131 -1.38 3.24 24.18
N GLU A 132 -2.43 4.00 24.45
CA GLU A 132 -2.44 5.44 24.19
C GLU A 132 -2.39 6.15 25.56
N GLN A 133 -1.21 6.22 26.17
CA GLN A 133 -0.94 7.18 27.25
C GLN A 133 0.41 7.87 27.03
N ALA A 134 0.29 9.10 26.55
CA ALA A 134 1.07 10.30 26.89
C ALA A 134 2.55 10.13 27.28
N VAL A 135 3.40 10.81 26.52
CA VAL A 135 4.53 11.59 27.07
C VAL A 135 4.44 13.02 26.53
#